data_AF-A0A1F5ARS2-F1
#
_entry.id   AF-A0A1F5ARS2-F1
#
_cell.length_a   1.000
_cell.length_b   1.000
_cell.length_c   1.000
_cell.angle_alpha   90.00
_cell.angle_beta   90.00
_cell.angle_gamma   90.00
#
_symmetry.space_group_name_H-M   'P 1'
#
loop_
_entity.id
_entity.type
_entity.pdbx_description
1 polymer ?
#
loop_
_entity_poly.entity_id
_entity_poly.type
_entity_poly.pdbx_seq_one_letter_code
_entity_poly.pdbx_strand_id
1 'polypeptide(L)'
;MDEIVPSKRTRSRVARFLAAAVLYWAGLPTGWSLPGHNQEVRNPEQRRLLTDVRGRPLEVSGVVDIGEQLPPKDFWNRFVPPEKRPRPEQPVNPWTEPAIRSYFFGNIPLDAPAQCDRYLELPRCRGLLGKPAMKEWPLVVADDIPHFPILRDHGEFSGTYYPRRMGDWILDALGPAFILTGDERYLRRIADFADFLLYSQYQEDGSNRFVQDFYPGDHEALKAGGPARSWRGGYDYLFDWEWPDAYGYRWRLHEPDHHVCSLYVGAMIRARHFTGDDRYLRSAEEFFYNQVPRYGFHTGIWKDRRYYWTEYNPSGPGNPTRDATDNVNALVAGAAAILGYEKNDQRLLEFARGLLWYCVREWTTDGRWYYDGAENPLNARRAESHDLVVIDQGMSAIGYLVKAGWPVGELAGAFNEAIQWHRENATFLEKSAFFQGWKAFIGEPKAGNSIVVVEYIQVTSPAVKELTLDDPIFADLKAVTAVRVSRLEPHGEGWKSNEAGRLIFNPETPGPIAIPPGVGLGDIVRFEFTWPVRKAELALRPAILKAQVAGRGAMSKVCSTIPTGLRVNGENLPTFGAAVHLPDSTTVKRK
;
A
#
# COMPACT_ATOMS: atom_id res chain seq x y z
N MET A 1 0.26 4.73 -44.13
CA MET A 1 0.13 3.51 -43.30
C MET A 1 1.55 3.13 -42.96
N ASP A 2 2.07 3.73 -41.90
CA ASP A 2 3.44 3.47 -41.42
C ASP A 2 3.32 2.83 -40.04
N GLU A 3 3.99 1.69 -39.88
CA GLU A 3 4.09 0.91 -38.65
C GLU A 3 4.78 1.74 -37.56
N ILE A 4 4.01 2.16 -36.55
CA ILE A 4 4.58 2.68 -35.31
C ILE A 4 5.06 1.49 -34.48
N VAL A 5 6.34 1.13 -34.67
CA VAL A 5 7.03 0.16 -33.82
C VAL A 5 7.21 0.77 -32.41
N PRO A 6 6.64 0.17 -31.34
CA PRO A 6 6.83 0.69 -30.00
C PRO A 6 8.29 0.48 -29.55
N SER A 7 8.92 1.55 -29.07
CA SER A 7 10.32 1.52 -28.64
C SER A 7 10.58 0.45 -27.56
N LYS A 8 11.72 -0.25 -27.68
CA LYS A 8 12.19 -1.31 -26.77
C LYS A 8 12.28 -0.90 -25.28
N ARG A 9 12.10 0.39 -24.92
CA ARG A 9 12.17 0.88 -23.53
C ARG A 9 10.92 0.59 -22.70
N THR A 10 9.74 0.41 -23.32
CA THR A 10 8.47 0.23 -22.58
C THR A 10 8.26 -1.21 -22.08
N ARG A 11 8.88 -2.21 -22.71
CA ARG A 11 8.84 -3.61 -22.24
C ARG A 11 9.64 -3.88 -20.95
N SER A 12 10.49 -2.95 -20.51
CA SER A 12 11.37 -3.16 -19.34
C SER A 12 10.79 -2.74 -17.98
N ARG A 13 9.60 -2.10 -17.92
CA ARG A 13 9.07 -1.56 -16.66
C ARG A 13 8.25 -2.57 -15.84
N VAL A 14 7.43 -3.41 -16.49
CA VAL A 14 6.66 -4.47 -15.81
C VAL A 14 7.59 -5.60 -15.33
N ALA A 15 8.65 -5.89 -16.08
CA ALA A 15 9.65 -6.86 -15.69
C ALA A 15 10.52 -6.41 -14.50
N ARG A 16 10.66 -5.11 -14.20
CA ARG A 16 11.53 -4.62 -13.11
C ARG A 16 10.86 -4.59 -11.74
N PHE A 17 9.53 -4.44 -11.66
CA PHE A 17 8.81 -4.60 -10.40
C PHE A 17 8.70 -6.08 -9.99
N LEU A 18 8.60 -6.99 -10.96
CA LEU A 18 8.71 -8.44 -10.73
C LEU A 18 10.17 -8.88 -10.50
N ALA A 19 11.16 -8.25 -11.14
CA ALA A 19 12.56 -8.61 -10.96
C ALA A 19 13.21 -8.10 -9.66
N ALA A 20 12.66 -7.08 -8.99
CA ALA A 20 13.17 -6.69 -7.67
C ALA A 20 12.88 -7.76 -6.59
N ALA A 21 11.80 -8.54 -6.76
CA ALA A 21 11.52 -9.72 -5.95
C ALA A 21 12.34 -10.96 -6.38
N VAL A 22 12.76 -11.04 -7.65
CA VAL A 22 13.44 -12.22 -8.24
C VAL A 22 14.98 -12.10 -8.27
N LEU A 23 15.57 -10.90 -8.27
CA LEU A 23 17.04 -10.75 -8.46
C LEU A 23 17.87 -10.75 -7.17
N TYR A 24 17.27 -10.69 -5.97
CA TYR A 24 18.05 -10.71 -4.73
C TYR A 24 18.36 -12.13 -4.21
N TRP A 25 17.72 -13.17 -4.77
CA TRP A 25 17.90 -14.56 -4.33
C TRP A 25 18.81 -15.41 -5.22
N ALA A 26 19.26 -14.90 -6.37
CA ALA A 26 20.16 -15.62 -7.28
C ALA A 26 21.66 -15.59 -6.87
N GLY A 27 21.96 -15.35 -5.59
CA GLY A 27 23.30 -14.94 -5.15
C GLY A 27 23.86 -15.62 -3.91
N LEU A 28 23.51 -16.87 -3.59
CA LEU A 28 24.30 -17.67 -2.64
C LEU A 28 24.46 -19.12 -3.14
N PRO A 29 25.67 -19.71 -3.08
CA PRO A 29 25.91 -21.05 -3.59
C PRO A 29 25.19 -22.10 -2.74
N THR A 30 24.52 -23.02 -3.41
CA THR A 30 24.04 -24.30 -2.88
C THR A 30 25.21 -25.11 -2.33
N GLY A 31 25.54 -24.93 -1.05
CA GLY A 31 26.71 -25.60 -0.48
C GLY A 31 27.02 -25.23 0.96
N TRP A 32 26.02 -25.04 1.81
CA TRP A 32 26.23 -25.02 3.26
C TRP A 32 25.27 -26.03 3.90
N SER A 33 25.80 -27.21 4.21
CA SER A 33 25.17 -28.13 5.15
C SER A 33 25.06 -27.42 6.50
N LEU A 34 23.83 -27.17 6.96
CA LEU A 34 23.57 -26.63 8.29
C LEU A 34 24.06 -27.63 9.36
N PRO A 35 24.82 -27.20 10.38
CA PRO A 35 25.06 -28.04 11.55
C PRO A 35 23.73 -28.24 12.28
N GLY A 36 23.40 -29.49 12.61
CA GLY A 36 22.20 -29.82 13.37
C GLY A 36 22.13 -29.02 14.67
N HIS A 37 21.15 -28.12 14.77
CA HIS A 37 20.84 -27.44 16.01
C HIS A 37 19.99 -28.38 16.87
N ASN A 38 20.65 -29.00 17.85
CA ASN A 38 19.97 -29.45 19.07
C ASN A 38 19.32 -28.22 19.71
N GLN A 39 17.99 -28.16 19.70
CA GLN A 39 17.22 -27.26 20.54
C GLN A 39 17.41 -27.70 22.01
N GLU A 40 18.44 -27.17 22.66
CA GLU A 40 18.47 -27.14 24.12
C GLU A 40 17.33 -26.22 24.60
N VAL A 41 16.37 -26.81 25.30
CA VAL A 41 15.34 -26.10 26.05
C VAL A 41 16.04 -25.24 27.11
N ARG A 42 16.28 -23.97 26.81
CA ARG A 42 16.84 -23.00 27.76
C ARG A 42 15.76 -22.50 28.71
N ASN A 43 16.15 -22.37 29.97
CA ASN A 43 15.39 -21.93 31.13
C ASN A 43 14.58 -20.62 30.85
N PRO A 44 13.27 -20.54 31.17
CA PRO A 44 12.42 -19.35 30.94
C PRO A 44 12.89 -18.05 31.63
N GLU A 45 13.79 -18.13 32.61
CA GLU A 45 14.22 -16.97 33.41
C GLU A 45 15.39 -16.18 32.82
N GLN A 46 16.07 -16.66 31.78
CA GLN A 46 17.02 -15.83 31.04
C GLN A 46 16.27 -14.98 30.02
N ARG A 47 15.74 -13.82 30.47
CA ARG A 47 15.32 -12.76 29.54
C ARG A 47 16.52 -12.41 28.66
N ARG A 48 16.53 -12.94 27.43
CA ARG A 48 17.53 -12.56 26.42
C ARG A 48 17.47 -11.05 26.30
N LEU A 49 18.61 -10.40 26.53
CA LEU A 49 18.77 -8.98 26.26
C LEU A 49 18.45 -8.78 24.77
N LEU A 50 17.43 -7.98 24.46
CA LEU A 50 17.14 -7.61 23.08
C LEU A 50 18.30 -6.77 22.56
N THR A 51 18.71 -7.04 21.34
CA THR A 51 19.77 -6.30 20.68
C THR A 51 19.28 -5.83 19.32
N ASP A 52 19.82 -4.70 18.92
CA ASP A 52 19.70 -4.22 17.55
C ASP A 52 20.44 -5.15 16.57
N VAL A 53 20.34 -4.88 15.27
CA VAL A 53 20.98 -5.67 14.20
C VAL A 53 22.51 -5.69 14.29
N ARG A 54 23.10 -4.81 15.10
CA ARG A 54 24.55 -4.68 15.36
C ARG A 54 24.98 -5.33 16.67
N GLY A 55 24.06 -5.99 17.38
CA GLY A 55 24.34 -6.61 18.68
C GLY A 55 24.43 -5.62 19.84
N ARG A 56 24.04 -4.35 19.63
CA ARG A 56 23.99 -3.34 20.70
C ARG A 56 22.73 -3.59 21.54
N PRO A 57 22.82 -3.59 22.87
CA PRO A 57 21.66 -3.73 23.74
C PRO A 57 20.58 -2.68 23.46
N LEU A 58 19.32 -3.12 23.48
CA LEU A 58 18.15 -2.25 23.44
C LEU A 58 17.59 -2.06 24.84
N GLU A 59 17.34 -0.81 25.23
CA GLU A 59 16.69 -0.45 26.49
C GLU A 59 15.17 -0.65 26.37
N VAL A 60 14.75 -1.91 26.46
CA VAL A 60 13.34 -2.30 26.47
C VAL A 60 12.98 -2.84 27.85
N SER A 61 11.81 -2.45 28.34
CA SER A 61 11.24 -2.95 29.60
C SER A 61 9.84 -3.52 29.39
N GLY A 62 9.26 -4.13 30.44
CA GLY A 62 7.86 -4.58 30.41
C GLY A 62 7.52 -5.61 29.33
N VAL A 63 8.51 -6.39 28.88
CA VAL A 63 8.33 -7.40 27.83
C VAL A 63 7.38 -8.49 28.30
N VAL A 64 6.34 -8.73 27.51
CA VAL A 64 5.41 -9.85 27.62
C VAL A 64 5.39 -10.55 26.26
N ASP A 65 5.72 -11.82 26.27
CA ASP A 65 5.88 -12.68 25.09
C ASP A 65 5.04 -13.95 25.36
N ILE A 66 3.84 -13.99 24.77
CA ILE A 66 2.90 -15.11 24.89
C ILE A 66 2.75 -15.73 23.50
N GLY A 67 3.61 -16.70 23.20
CA GLY A 67 3.57 -17.51 21.97
C GLY A 67 2.50 -18.61 21.96
N GLU A 68 1.62 -18.68 22.96
CA GLU A 68 0.45 -19.56 22.93
C GLU A 68 -0.72 -18.85 22.24
N GLN A 69 -1.47 -19.56 21.39
CA GLN A 69 -2.67 -19.01 20.76
C GLN A 69 -3.72 -18.73 21.83
N LEU A 70 -4.05 -17.45 21.99
CA LEU A 70 -5.09 -17.02 22.92
C LEU A 70 -6.46 -17.07 22.23
N PRO A 71 -7.54 -17.45 22.95
CA PRO A 71 -8.89 -17.22 22.46
C PRO A 71 -9.09 -15.76 22.05
N PRO A 72 -9.79 -15.45 20.93
CA PRO A 72 -9.95 -14.10 20.42
C PRO A 72 -10.34 -13.07 21.50
N LYS A 73 -11.32 -13.42 22.34
CA LYS A 73 -11.78 -12.54 23.42
C LYS A 73 -10.65 -12.17 24.39
N ASP A 74 -9.84 -13.15 24.79
CA ASP A 74 -8.76 -12.96 25.76
C ASP A 74 -7.58 -12.20 25.14
N PHE A 75 -7.30 -12.43 23.86
CA PHE A 75 -6.34 -11.66 23.09
C PHE A 75 -6.74 -10.18 23.03
N TRP A 76 -7.95 -9.87 22.55
CA TRP A 76 -8.38 -8.50 22.33
C TRP A 76 -8.61 -7.71 23.62
N ASN A 77 -8.93 -8.38 24.74
CA ASN A 77 -9.06 -7.73 26.04
C ASN A 77 -7.73 -7.20 26.61
N ARG A 78 -6.58 -7.59 26.04
CA ARG A 78 -5.26 -7.11 26.48
C ARG A 78 -4.90 -5.74 25.92
N PHE A 79 -5.57 -5.28 24.87
CA PHE A 79 -5.34 -3.97 24.27
C PHE A 79 -6.28 -2.96 24.92
N VAL A 80 -5.81 -2.34 26.01
CA VAL A 80 -6.56 -1.28 26.69
C VAL A 80 -5.84 0.05 26.42
N PRO A 81 -6.46 0.96 25.65
CA PRO A 81 -5.91 2.30 25.47
C PRO A 81 -5.69 2.96 26.85
N PRO A 82 -4.58 3.71 27.04
CA PRO A 82 -4.32 4.40 28.31
C PRO A 82 -5.39 5.44 28.64
N GLU A 83 -6.04 5.99 27.62
CA GLU A 83 -7.12 6.95 27.72
C GLU A 83 -8.24 6.57 26.74
N LYS A 84 -9.50 6.70 27.16
CA LYS A 84 -10.63 6.58 26.24
C LYS A 84 -10.58 7.75 25.24
N ARG A 85 -10.53 7.44 23.95
CA ARG A 85 -10.49 8.42 22.86
C ARG A 85 -11.74 8.30 21.98
N PRO A 86 -12.87 8.94 22.35
CA PRO A 86 -14.06 8.87 21.53
C PRO A 86 -13.75 9.39 20.12
N ARG A 87 -14.28 8.72 19.09
CA ARG A 87 -14.14 9.17 17.71
C ARG A 87 -14.72 10.59 17.58
N PRO A 88 -14.02 11.52 16.92
CA PRO A 88 -14.54 12.84 16.62
C PRO A 88 -15.87 12.78 15.86
N GLU A 89 -16.75 13.77 16.05
CA GLU A 89 -18.02 13.88 15.33
C GLU A 89 -17.82 13.95 13.81
N GLN A 90 -16.74 14.61 13.38
CA GLN A 90 -16.31 14.66 11.99
C GLN A 90 -14.88 14.12 11.87
N PRO A 91 -14.57 13.32 10.84
CA PRO A 91 -13.21 12.83 10.62
C PRO A 91 -12.20 13.98 10.52
N VAL A 92 -11.08 13.87 11.22
CA VAL A 92 -10.00 14.85 11.10
C VAL A 92 -9.34 14.69 9.74
N ASN A 93 -9.02 15.81 9.08
CA ASN A 93 -8.33 15.77 7.80
C ASN A 93 -6.91 15.18 7.95
N PRO A 94 -6.60 14.02 7.37
CA PRO A 94 -5.27 13.42 7.43
C PRO A 94 -4.19 14.30 6.77
N TRP A 95 -4.56 15.15 5.80
CA TRP A 95 -3.62 16.10 5.19
C TRP A 95 -3.18 17.21 6.15
N THR A 96 -3.73 17.32 7.36
CA THR A 96 -3.17 18.21 8.39
C THR A 96 -1.82 17.71 8.93
N GLU A 97 -1.50 16.42 8.75
CA GLU A 97 -0.23 15.82 9.16
C GLU A 97 0.88 16.07 8.10
N PRO A 98 1.99 16.76 8.45
CA PRO A 98 3.09 17.01 7.53
C PRO A 98 3.66 15.76 6.84
N ALA A 99 3.77 14.63 7.55
CA ALA A 99 4.28 13.38 6.97
C ALA A 99 3.36 12.88 5.85
N ILE A 100 2.04 12.96 6.05
CA ILE A 100 1.06 12.58 5.04
C ILE A 100 1.12 13.52 3.83
N ARG A 101 1.22 14.83 4.06
CA ARG A 101 1.40 15.79 2.96
C ARG A 101 2.69 15.55 2.19
N SER A 102 3.78 15.22 2.86
CA SER A 102 5.05 14.94 2.18
C SER A 102 4.94 13.76 1.22
N TYR A 103 3.97 12.86 1.45
CA TYR A 103 3.59 11.73 0.60
C TYR A 103 2.46 12.06 -0.41
N PHE A 104 2.12 13.33 -0.65
CA PHE A 104 1.03 13.76 -1.54
C PHE A 104 1.11 13.17 -2.95
N PHE A 105 2.28 13.26 -3.57
CA PHE A 105 2.59 12.61 -4.85
C PHE A 105 3.12 11.17 -4.63
N GLY A 106 2.54 10.44 -3.69
CA GLY A 106 2.79 9.01 -3.51
C GLY A 106 2.41 8.21 -4.75
N ASN A 107 2.38 6.89 -4.63
CA ASN A 107 2.09 6.01 -5.76
C ASN A 107 0.60 6.07 -6.19
N ILE A 108 0.18 7.14 -6.87
CA ILE A 108 -1.13 7.19 -7.55
C ILE A 108 -1.00 6.42 -8.87
N PRO A 109 -1.69 5.29 -9.05
CA PRO A 109 -1.54 4.45 -10.23
C PRO A 109 -2.36 5.02 -11.39
N LEU A 110 -1.88 6.12 -11.99
CA LEU A 110 -2.55 6.78 -13.12
C LEU A 110 -2.71 5.87 -14.34
N ASP A 111 -1.94 4.79 -14.42
CA ASP A 111 -2.03 3.73 -15.44
C ASP A 111 -2.99 2.60 -15.08
N ALA A 112 -3.60 2.61 -13.89
CA ALA A 112 -4.54 1.59 -13.45
C ALA A 112 -5.70 1.34 -14.43
N PRO A 113 -6.35 2.35 -15.06
CA PRO A 113 -7.39 2.09 -16.04
C PRO A 113 -6.90 1.26 -17.24
N ALA A 114 -5.79 1.68 -17.86
CA ALA A 114 -5.22 0.96 -19.00
C ALA A 114 -4.73 -0.45 -18.61
N GLN A 115 -4.26 -0.62 -17.38
CA GLN A 115 -3.91 -1.93 -16.85
C GLN A 115 -5.15 -2.80 -16.63
N CYS A 116 -6.23 -2.25 -16.09
CA CYS A 116 -7.49 -2.95 -15.84
C CYS A 116 -8.21 -3.33 -17.13
N ASP A 117 -8.23 -2.47 -18.14
CA ASP A 117 -8.81 -2.82 -19.45
C ASP A 117 -8.14 -4.09 -20.02
N ARG A 118 -6.80 -4.20 -19.91
CA ARG A 118 -6.10 -5.44 -20.28
C ARG A 118 -6.49 -6.66 -19.45
N TYR A 119 -6.82 -6.46 -18.17
CA TYR A 119 -7.28 -7.55 -17.30
C TYR A 119 -8.71 -7.99 -17.61
N LEU A 120 -9.57 -7.06 -18.01
CA LEU A 120 -10.93 -7.37 -18.46
C LEU A 120 -10.94 -8.12 -19.80
N GLU A 121 -9.87 -8.00 -20.60
CA GLU A 121 -9.67 -8.70 -21.87
C GLU A 121 -8.93 -10.04 -21.74
N LEU A 122 -8.60 -10.49 -20.53
CA LEU A 122 -7.91 -11.76 -20.33
C LEU A 122 -8.71 -12.94 -20.91
N PRO A 123 -8.02 -13.95 -21.47
CA PRO A 123 -8.67 -15.13 -21.99
C PRO A 123 -9.45 -15.84 -20.89
N ARG A 124 -10.68 -16.23 -21.22
CA ARG A 124 -11.57 -16.96 -20.32
C ARG A 124 -11.47 -18.45 -20.64
N CYS A 125 -11.12 -19.25 -19.64
CA CYS A 125 -10.74 -20.65 -19.80
C CYS A 125 -11.45 -21.51 -18.75
N ARG A 126 -11.63 -22.80 -19.07
CA ARG A 126 -12.22 -23.80 -18.16
C ARG A 126 -11.25 -24.92 -17.87
N GLY A 127 -11.32 -25.49 -16.68
CA GLY A 127 -10.58 -26.67 -16.26
C GLY A 127 -9.07 -26.46 -16.19
N LEU A 128 -8.62 -25.25 -15.85
CA LEU A 128 -7.19 -24.93 -15.73
C LEU A 128 -6.66 -24.99 -14.30
N LEU A 129 -7.51 -25.00 -13.28
CA LEU A 129 -7.10 -25.10 -11.87
C LEU A 129 -6.17 -26.30 -11.64
N GLY A 130 -5.03 -26.06 -10.99
CA GLY A 130 -4.01 -27.08 -10.71
C GLY A 130 -3.20 -27.56 -11.92
N LYS A 131 -3.49 -27.09 -13.14
CA LYS A 131 -2.68 -27.42 -14.33
C LYS A 131 -1.44 -26.51 -14.42
N PRO A 132 -0.34 -26.98 -15.04
CA PRO A 132 0.82 -26.13 -15.30
C PRO A 132 0.44 -24.86 -16.05
N ALA A 133 0.95 -23.72 -15.59
CA ALA A 133 0.71 -22.43 -16.21
C ALA A 133 1.41 -22.36 -17.59
N MET A 134 0.67 -21.90 -18.60
CA MET A 134 1.20 -21.73 -19.94
C MET A 134 1.92 -20.39 -20.07
N LYS A 135 3.08 -20.39 -20.73
CA LYS A 135 3.90 -19.18 -20.92
C LYS A 135 3.17 -18.11 -21.73
N GLU A 136 2.35 -18.53 -22.68
CA GLU A 136 1.57 -17.66 -23.56
C GLU A 136 0.43 -16.97 -22.80
N TRP A 137 -0.15 -17.64 -21.79
CA TRP A 137 -1.27 -17.16 -20.99
C TRP A 137 -0.95 -17.19 -19.48
N PRO A 138 -0.01 -16.36 -19.00
CA PRO A 138 0.39 -16.38 -17.59
C PRO A 138 -0.73 -15.95 -16.63
N LEU A 139 -1.77 -15.30 -17.16
CA LEU A 139 -2.97 -14.88 -16.45
C LEU A 139 -4.19 -15.32 -17.30
N VAL A 140 -5.18 -15.92 -16.66
CA VAL A 140 -6.45 -16.33 -17.30
C VAL A 140 -7.62 -16.09 -16.34
N VAL A 141 -8.82 -15.90 -16.87
CA VAL A 141 -10.05 -15.87 -16.07
C VAL A 141 -10.65 -17.28 -16.06
N ALA A 142 -10.93 -17.83 -14.88
CA ALA A 142 -11.57 -19.13 -14.74
C ALA A 142 -13.08 -19.02 -14.97
N ASP A 143 -13.61 -19.64 -16.02
CA ASP A 143 -15.04 -19.63 -16.33
C ASP A 143 -15.86 -20.68 -15.56
N ASP A 144 -15.17 -21.63 -14.94
CA ASP A 144 -15.74 -22.76 -14.21
C ASP A 144 -15.63 -22.63 -12.69
N ILE A 145 -15.03 -21.55 -12.18
CA ILE A 145 -14.98 -21.23 -10.75
C ILE A 145 -15.94 -20.06 -10.46
N PRO A 146 -16.77 -20.13 -9.39
CA PRO A 146 -17.64 -19.03 -8.99
C PRO A 146 -16.91 -17.68 -8.91
N HIS A 147 -17.57 -16.62 -9.35
CA HIS A 147 -17.05 -15.25 -9.39
C HIS A 147 -15.81 -15.04 -10.29
N PHE A 148 -15.51 -16.01 -11.14
CA PHE A 148 -14.54 -15.92 -12.23
C PHE A 148 -13.17 -15.39 -11.79
N PRO A 149 -12.48 -15.98 -10.80
CA PRO A 149 -11.19 -15.46 -10.34
C PRO A 149 -10.13 -15.45 -11.46
N ILE A 150 -9.10 -14.63 -11.30
CA ILE A 150 -7.91 -14.71 -12.17
C ILE A 150 -7.01 -15.84 -11.65
N LEU A 151 -6.68 -16.80 -12.52
CA LEU A 151 -5.71 -17.83 -12.22
C LEU A 151 -4.33 -17.43 -12.72
N ARG A 152 -3.32 -17.78 -11.93
CA ARG A 152 -1.91 -17.60 -12.26
C ARG A 152 -1.01 -18.53 -11.45
N ASP A 153 0.23 -18.68 -11.91
CA ASP A 153 1.27 -19.32 -11.11
C ASP A 153 1.80 -18.39 -10.00
N HIS A 154 2.57 -19.00 -9.10
CA HIS A 154 3.38 -18.32 -8.10
C HIS A 154 4.86 -18.21 -8.52
N GLY A 155 5.22 -18.77 -9.69
CA GLY A 155 6.60 -18.82 -10.16
C GLY A 155 7.40 -19.89 -9.43
N GLU A 156 8.32 -19.47 -8.56
CA GLU A 156 9.33 -20.36 -7.95
C GLU A 156 8.77 -21.40 -6.98
N PHE A 157 7.59 -21.14 -6.41
CA PHE A 157 6.99 -22.01 -5.41
C PHE A 157 5.92 -22.96 -5.97
N SER A 158 5.19 -22.50 -6.98
CA SER A 158 4.15 -23.27 -7.65
C SER A 158 4.02 -22.77 -9.09
N GLY A 159 4.20 -23.70 -10.03
CA GLY A 159 4.06 -23.48 -11.47
C GLY A 159 2.65 -23.75 -12.00
N THR A 160 1.65 -23.91 -11.12
CA THR A 160 0.27 -24.28 -11.48
C THR A 160 -0.68 -23.10 -11.38
N TYR A 161 -1.72 -23.11 -12.24
CA TYR A 161 -2.80 -22.14 -12.18
C TYR A 161 -3.60 -22.29 -10.88
N TYR A 162 -3.64 -21.22 -10.11
CA TYR A 162 -4.44 -21.12 -8.88
C TYR A 162 -5.04 -19.71 -8.75
N PRO A 163 -6.21 -19.53 -8.10
CA PRO A 163 -6.77 -18.21 -7.86
C PRO A 163 -5.91 -17.46 -6.83
N ARG A 164 -5.22 -16.40 -7.27
CA ARG A 164 -4.28 -15.67 -6.41
C ARG A 164 -4.47 -14.16 -6.50
N ARG A 165 -4.29 -13.50 -5.35
CA ARG A 165 -4.17 -12.04 -5.25
C ARG A 165 -5.47 -11.27 -5.58
N MET A 166 -6.65 -11.84 -5.32
CA MET A 166 -7.93 -11.14 -5.56
C MET A 166 -8.03 -9.81 -4.80
N GLY A 167 -7.58 -9.77 -3.54
CA GLY A 167 -7.53 -8.53 -2.75
C GLY A 167 -6.60 -7.48 -3.37
N ASP A 168 -5.44 -7.88 -3.88
CA ASP A 168 -4.47 -6.98 -4.50
C ASP A 168 -5.05 -6.38 -5.79
N TRP A 169 -5.77 -7.16 -6.59
CA TRP A 169 -6.44 -6.63 -7.78
C TRP A 169 -7.49 -5.56 -7.43
N ILE A 170 -8.19 -5.71 -6.30
CA ILE A 170 -9.12 -4.69 -5.79
C ILE A 170 -8.36 -3.43 -5.34
N LEU A 171 -7.25 -3.59 -4.62
CA LEU A 171 -6.50 -2.49 -4.03
C LEU A 171 -5.65 -1.70 -5.02
N ASP A 172 -4.94 -2.40 -5.89
CA ASP A 172 -3.84 -1.82 -6.70
C ASP A 172 -4.25 -1.54 -8.13
N ALA A 173 -5.32 -2.17 -8.63
CA ALA A 173 -5.76 -2.05 -10.01
C ALA A 173 -7.20 -1.53 -10.12
N LEU A 174 -8.19 -2.35 -9.79
CA LEU A 174 -9.60 -2.08 -10.10
C LEU A 174 -10.16 -0.94 -9.25
N GLY A 175 -9.86 -0.89 -7.96
CA GLY A 175 -10.29 0.19 -7.07
C GLY A 175 -9.78 1.56 -7.56
N PRO A 176 -8.46 1.73 -7.77
CA PRO A 176 -7.93 2.95 -8.35
C PRO A 176 -8.52 3.26 -9.73
N ALA A 177 -8.67 2.29 -10.61
CA ALA A 177 -9.28 2.51 -11.93
C ALA A 177 -10.74 3.00 -11.81
N PHE A 178 -11.54 2.44 -10.90
CA PHE A 178 -12.90 2.89 -10.64
C PHE A 178 -12.93 4.30 -10.04
N ILE A 179 -12.07 4.62 -9.07
CA ILE A 179 -11.96 5.98 -8.51
C ILE A 179 -11.60 6.98 -9.60
N LEU A 180 -10.64 6.62 -10.46
CA LEU A 180 -10.12 7.49 -11.52
C LEU A 180 -11.08 7.64 -12.69
N THR A 181 -12.03 6.74 -12.94
CA THR A 181 -12.86 6.80 -14.16
C THR A 181 -14.36 6.81 -13.86
N GLY A 182 -14.77 6.13 -12.80
CA GLY A 182 -16.17 5.82 -12.54
C GLY A 182 -16.76 4.71 -13.37
N ASP A 183 -15.94 3.97 -14.12
CA ASP A 183 -16.45 2.94 -15.02
C ASP A 183 -16.99 1.75 -14.22
N GLU A 184 -18.29 1.53 -14.34
CA GLU A 184 -19.04 0.45 -13.70
C GLU A 184 -18.53 -0.96 -14.05
N ARG A 185 -17.77 -1.13 -15.15
CA ARG A 185 -17.10 -2.39 -15.47
C ARG A 185 -16.10 -2.77 -14.37
N TYR A 186 -15.35 -1.80 -13.85
CA TYR A 186 -14.42 -2.03 -12.75
C TYR A 186 -15.14 -2.32 -11.45
N LEU A 187 -16.25 -1.62 -11.17
CA LEU A 187 -17.06 -1.87 -9.97
C LEU A 187 -17.61 -3.30 -9.95
N ARG A 188 -18.19 -3.77 -11.06
CA ARG A 188 -18.65 -5.17 -11.17
C ARG A 188 -17.52 -6.16 -10.90
N ARG A 189 -16.33 -5.87 -11.41
CA ARG A 189 -15.18 -6.76 -11.21
C ARG A 189 -14.65 -6.76 -9.78
N ILE A 190 -14.73 -5.62 -9.08
CA ILE A 190 -14.42 -5.54 -7.64
C ILE A 190 -15.40 -6.42 -6.86
N ALA A 191 -16.70 -6.35 -7.18
CA ALA A 191 -17.71 -7.19 -6.53
C ALA A 191 -17.44 -8.69 -6.76
N ASP A 192 -17.13 -9.10 -7.99
CA ASP A 192 -16.75 -10.48 -8.29
C ASP A 192 -15.55 -10.94 -7.41
N PHE A 193 -14.50 -10.15 -7.32
CA PHE A 193 -13.32 -10.52 -6.52
C PHE A 193 -13.59 -10.53 -5.02
N ALA A 194 -14.40 -9.60 -4.52
CA ALA A 194 -14.79 -9.59 -3.12
C ALA A 194 -15.70 -10.78 -2.78
N ASP A 195 -16.64 -11.14 -3.66
CA ASP A 195 -17.48 -12.32 -3.49
C ASP A 195 -16.67 -13.63 -3.63
N PHE A 196 -15.62 -13.67 -4.47
CA PHE A 196 -14.68 -14.79 -4.47
C PHE A 196 -13.96 -14.95 -3.12
N LEU A 197 -13.50 -13.84 -2.53
CA LEU A 197 -12.87 -13.87 -1.19
C LEU A 197 -13.86 -14.37 -0.13
N LEU A 198 -15.15 -13.98 -0.20
CA LEU A 198 -16.18 -14.57 0.68
C LEU A 198 -16.34 -16.07 0.45
N TYR A 199 -16.31 -16.50 -0.82
CA TYR A 199 -16.45 -17.91 -1.20
C TYR A 199 -15.26 -18.76 -0.74
N SER A 200 -14.05 -18.20 -0.68
CA SER A 200 -12.84 -18.86 -0.19
C SER A 200 -12.54 -18.62 1.30
N GLN A 201 -13.46 -18.00 2.05
CA GLN A 201 -13.27 -17.74 3.48
C GLN A 201 -13.67 -18.95 4.34
N TYR A 202 -12.79 -19.33 5.26
CA TYR A 202 -13.05 -20.38 6.24
C TYR A 202 -14.15 -19.99 7.23
N GLN A 203 -15.07 -20.91 7.47
CA GLN A 203 -16.18 -20.75 8.41
C GLN A 203 -15.82 -21.30 9.80
N GLU A 204 -16.68 -21.06 10.79
CA GLU A 204 -16.47 -21.51 12.18
C GLU A 204 -16.32 -23.03 12.33
N ASP A 205 -16.99 -23.82 11.48
CA ASP A 205 -16.87 -25.27 11.49
C ASP A 205 -15.62 -25.79 10.75
N GLY A 206 -14.79 -24.88 10.24
CA GLY A 206 -13.61 -25.15 9.42
C GLY A 206 -13.93 -25.45 7.95
N SER A 207 -15.17 -25.30 7.49
CA SER A 207 -15.50 -25.46 6.07
C SER A 207 -14.98 -24.28 5.24
N ASN A 208 -14.60 -24.58 4.01
CA ASN A 208 -14.22 -23.61 2.98
C ASN A 208 -14.84 -24.07 1.66
N ARG A 209 -15.74 -23.27 1.08
CA ARG A 209 -16.54 -23.71 -0.08
C ARG A 209 -15.67 -23.93 -1.31
N PHE A 210 -14.66 -23.09 -1.54
CA PHE A 210 -13.73 -23.27 -2.64
C PHE A 210 -12.97 -24.60 -2.52
N VAL A 211 -12.40 -24.90 -1.35
CA VAL A 211 -11.70 -26.17 -1.12
C VAL A 211 -12.67 -27.35 -1.20
N GLN A 212 -13.89 -27.22 -0.68
CA GLN A 212 -14.92 -28.25 -0.76
C GLN A 212 -15.29 -28.61 -2.20
N ASP A 213 -15.50 -27.62 -3.06
CA ASP A 213 -15.99 -27.82 -4.42
C ASP A 213 -14.88 -28.31 -5.36
N PHE A 214 -13.63 -27.86 -5.17
CA PHE A 214 -12.53 -28.12 -6.10
C PHE A 214 -11.46 -29.08 -5.57
N TYR A 215 -11.36 -29.26 -4.25
CA TYR A 215 -10.41 -30.14 -3.57
C TYR A 215 -11.10 -30.96 -2.45
N PRO A 216 -12.15 -31.74 -2.76
CA PRO A 216 -12.97 -32.39 -1.73
C PRO A 216 -12.19 -33.34 -0.82
N GLY A 217 -11.15 -34.01 -1.35
CA GLY A 217 -10.28 -34.87 -0.55
C GLY A 217 -9.49 -34.09 0.50
N ASP A 218 -8.94 -32.94 0.12
CA ASP A 218 -8.19 -32.06 1.01
C ASP A 218 -9.13 -31.42 2.04
N HIS A 219 -10.33 -31.00 1.62
CA HIS A 219 -11.36 -30.49 2.52
C HIS A 219 -11.70 -31.49 3.64
N GLU A 220 -11.96 -32.75 3.28
CA GLU A 220 -12.26 -33.79 4.28
C GLU A 220 -11.07 -34.05 5.21
N ALA A 221 -9.85 -34.10 4.68
CA ALA A 221 -8.63 -34.27 5.49
C ALA A 221 -8.40 -33.11 6.47
N LEU A 222 -8.60 -31.87 6.00
CA LEU A 222 -8.47 -30.65 6.80
C LEU A 222 -9.52 -30.57 7.91
N LYS A 223 -10.75 -31.01 7.64
CA LYS A 223 -11.82 -31.08 8.67
C LYS A 223 -11.58 -32.21 9.67
N ALA A 224 -11.18 -33.39 9.20
CA ALA A 224 -10.92 -34.54 10.06
C ALA A 224 -9.72 -34.33 10.99
N GLY A 225 -8.66 -33.69 10.50
CA GLY A 225 -7.47 -33.39 11.30
C GLY A 225 -7.65 -32.28 12.34
N GLY A 226 -8.73 -31.49 12.24
CA GLY A 226 -9.05 -30.37 13.13
C GLY A 226 -8.38 -29.00 12.88
N PRO A 227 -7.31 -28.79 12.07
CA PRO A 227 -6.67 -27.48 11.97
C PRO A 227 -7.58 -26.43 11.31
N ALA A 228 -8.47 -26.83 10.39
CA ALA A 228 -9.29 -25.88 9.65
C ALA A 228 -10.21 -25.02 10.53
N ARG A 229 -10.56 -25.49 11.73
CA ARG A 229 -11.35 -24.69 12.69
C ARG A 229 -10.59 -23.50 13.24
N SER A 230 -9.26 -23.60 13.41
CA SER A 230 -8.44 -22.46 13.84
C SER A 230 -8.24 -21.45 12.72
N TRP A 231 -8.57 -21.80 11.48
CA TRP A 231 -8.48 -20.94 10.30
C TRP A 231 -9.71 -20.07 10.06
N ARG A 232 -10.72 -20.11 10.94
CA ARG A 232 -11.94 -19.30 10.86
C ARG A 232 -11.67 -17.84 10.46
N GLY A 233 -12.36 -17.38 9.42
CA GLY A 233 -12.23 -16.02 8.91
C GLY A 233 -11.03 -15.79 7.98
N GLY A 234 -10.08 -16.73 7.93
CA GLY A 234 -8.98 -16.71 6.96
C GLY A 234 -9.44 -16.96 5.53
N TYR A 235 -8.70 -16.44 4.56
CA TYR A 235 -8.96 -16.62 3.13
C TYR A 235 -8.00 -17.63 2.54
N ASP A 236 -8.51 -18.60 1.77
CA ASP A 236 -7.65 -19.38 0.89
C ASP A 236 -7.25 -18.50 -0.30
N TYR A 237 -5.98 -18.09 -0.31
CA TYR A 237 -5.49 -17.06 -1.23
C TYR A 237 -4.25 -17.43 -2.04
N LEU A 238 -3.49 -18.44 -1.59
CA LEU A 238 -2.16 -18.71 -2.12
C LEU A 238 -1.82 -20.18 -2.19
N PHE A 239 -1.88 -20.90 -1.07
CA PHE A 239 -1.11 -22.13 -0.91
C PHE A 239 -1.76 -23.35 -1.56
N ASP A 240 -1.40 -23.60 -2.82
CA ASP A 240 -1.56 -24.90 -3.50
C ASP A 240 -0.32 -25.80 -3.37
N TRP A 241 0.60 -25.46 -2.45
CA TRP A 241 1.77 -26.24 -2.07
C TRP A 241 2.03 -26.14 -0.57
N GLU A 242 2.79 -27.09 -0.02
CA GLU A 242 3.30 -27.00 1.34
C GLU A 242 4.70 -26.38 1.35
N TRP A 243 4.95 -25.49 2.31
CA TRP A 243 6.20 -24.73 2.37
C TRP A 243 6.81 -24.76 3.77
N PRO A 244 8.00 -25.37 3.96
CA PRO A 244 8.79 -25.13 5.14
C PRO A 244 9.48 -23.77 5.02
N ASP A 245 9.22 -22.89 5.96
CA ASP A 245 9.80 -21.57 5.97
C ASP A 245 11.20 -21.56 6.63
N ALA A 246 11.84 -20.40 6.68
CA ALA A 246 13.18 -20.25 7.23
C ALA A 246 13.27 -20.50 8.75
N TYR A 247 12.14 -20.52 9.45
CA TYR A 247 12.04 -20.67 10.90
C TYR A 247 11.52 -22.06 11.32
N GLY A 248 11.31 -22.96 10.35
CA GLY A 248 10.90 -24.34 10.58
C GLY A 248 9.38 -24.56 10.64
N TYR A 249 8.58 -23.52 10.42
CA TYR A 249 7.14 -23.65 10.29
C TYR A 249 6.80 -24.25 8.92
N ARG A 250 5.96 -25.28 8.91
CA ARG A 250 5.45 -25.87 7.66
C ARG A 250 4.05 -25.34 7.39
N TRP A 251 3.96 -24.40 6.45
CA TRP A 251 2.69 -23.94 5.89
C TRP A 251 1.98 -25.10 5.20
N ARG A 252 0.70 -25.28 5.56
CA ARG A 252 -0.15 -26.33 4.99
C ARG A 252 -0.85 -25.83 3.72
N LEU A 253 -1.28 -26.78 2.90
CA LEU A 253 -2.18 -26.49 1.79
C LEU A 253 -3.43 -25.76 2.30
N HIS A 254 -3.83 -24.72 1.57
CA HIS A 254 -5.00 -23.88 1.85
C HIS A 254 -4.96 -23.11 3.19
N GLU A 255 -3.84 -23.09 3.90
CA GLU A 255 -3.72 -22.40 5.17
C GLU A 255 -3.72 -20.86 4.97
N PRO A 256 -4.59 -20.11 5.63
CA PRO A 256 -4.53 -18.65 5.57
C PRO A 256 -3.36 -18.12 6.41
N ASP A 257 -2.71 -17.07 5.90
CA ASP A 257 -1.79 -16.25 6.69
C ASP A 257 -2.51 -15.03 7.29
N HIS A 258 -1.82 -14.27 8.15
CA HIS A 258 -2.31 -12.97 8.58
C HIS A 258 -1.65 -11.78 7.87
N HIS A 259 -0.49 -11.96 7.22
CA HIS A 259 0.27 -10.82 6.70
C HIS A 259 -0.22 -10.36 5.32
N VAL A 260 -0.27 -11.23 4.30
CA VAL A 260 -0.86 -10.84 3.00
C VAL A 260 -2.37 -10.71 3.14
N CYS A 261 -3.03 -11.62 3.87
CA CYS A 261 -4.47 -11.52 4.09
C CYS A 261 -4.88 -10.27 4.89
N SER A 262 -3.96 -9.62 5.62
CA SER A 262 -4.22 -8.29 6.20
C SER A 262 -4.51 -7.24 5.13
N LEU A 263 -3.92 -7.32 3.93
CA LEU A 263 -4.34 -6.47 2.81
C LEU A 263 -5.79 -6.71 2.42
N TYR A 264 -6.28 -7.95 2.59
CA TYR A 264 -7.63 -8.30 2.17
C TYR A 264 -8.67 -7.68 3.09
N VAL A 265 -8.34 -7.38 4.35
CA VAL A 265 -9.17 -6.51 5.21
C VAL A 265 -9.40 -5.16 4.53
N GLY A 266 -8.32 -4.53 4.05
CA GLY A 266 -8.40 -3.27 3.29
C GLY A 266 -9.20 -3.42 1.99
N ALA A 267 -8.99 -4.52 1.25
CA ALA A 267 -9.71 -4.81 0.02
C ALA A 267 -11.21 -4.97 0.24
N MET A 268 -11.62 -5.72 1.27
CA MET A 268 -13.01 -6.00 1.61
C MET A 268 -13.72 -4.74 2.13
N ILE A 269 -13.08 -3.95 2.98
CA ILE A 269 -13.62 -2.65 3.42
C ILE A 269 -13.76 -1.70 2.23
N ARG A 270 -12.79 -1.69 1.31
CA ARG A 270 -12.89 -0.89 0.08
C ARG A 270 -14.02 -1.39 -0.83
N ALA A 271 -14.19 -2.70 -1.00
CA ALA A 271 -15.30 -3.27 -1.74
C ALA A 271 -16.65 -2.85 -1.12
N ARG A 272 -16.77 -2.85 0.21
CA ARG A 272 -17.95 -2.30 0.91
C ARG A 272 -18.16 -0.84 0.57
N HIS A 273 -17.12 0.01 0.58
CA HIS A 273 -17.29 1.44 0.29
C HIS A 273 -17.81 1.69 -1.12
N PHE A 274 -17.40 0.87 -2.09
CA PHE A 274 -17.87 1.01 -3.47
C PHE A 274 -19.26 0.43 -3.71
N THR A 275 -19.60 -0.69 -3.05
CA THR A 275 -20.83 -1.45 -3.33
C THR A 275 -21.96 -1.21 -2.34
N GLY A 276 -21.64 -0.73 -1.13
CA GLY A 276 -22.55 -0.66 0.01
C GLY A 276 -22.84 -2.01 0.69
N ASP A 277 -22.15 -3.10 0.32
CA ASP A 277 -22.43 -4.43 0.88
C ASP A 277 -21.67 -4.70 2.19
N ASP A 278 -22.41 -4.72 3.30
CA ASP A 278 -21.87 -4.96 4.63
C ASP A 278 -21.35 -6.40 4.85
N ARG A 279 -21.62 -7.35 3.94
CA ARG A 279 -21.00 -8.69 4.00
C ARG A 279 -19.48 -8.58 3.98
N TYR A 280 -18.92 -7.62 3.24
CA TYR A 280 -17.48 -7.47 3.13
C TYR A 280 -16.83 -6.94 4.41
N LEU A 281 -17.48 -6.02 5.12
CA LEU A 281 -17.00 -5.59 6.45
C LEU A 281 -17.07 -6.72 7.47
N ARG A 282 -18.15 -7.52 7.47
CA ARG A 282 -18.23 -8.71 8.34
C ARG A 282 -17.14 -9.72 8.05
N SER A 283 -16.80 -9.95 6.79
CA SER A 283 -15.67 -10.79 6.38
C SER A 283 -14.35 -10.27 6.91
N ALA A 284 -14.12 -8.96 6.80
CA ALA A 284 -12.93 -8.29 7.32
C ALA A 284 -12.82 -8.41 8.85
N GLU A 285 -13.95 -8.28 9.56
CA GLU A 285 -14.04 -8.51 11.01
C GLU A 285 -13.71 -9.96 11.37
N GLU A 286 -14.36 -10.94 10.73
CA GLU A 286 -14.14 -12.37 11.00
C GLU A 286 -12.67 -12.75 10.76
N PHE A 287 -12.04 -12.24 9.71
CA PHE A 287 -10.61 -12.39 9.52
C PHE A 287 -9.83 -11.81 10.70
N PHE A 288 -9.98 -10.52 10.96
CA PHE A 288 -9.05 -9.82 11.85
C PHE A 288 -9.18 -10.32 13.29
N TYR A 289 -10.41 -10.48 13.78
CA TYR A 289 -10.63 -10.90 15.16
C TYR A 289 -10.23 -12.36 15.44
N ASN A 290 -10.23 -13.24 14.43
CA ASN A 290 -9.92 -14.67 14.63
C ASN A 290 -8.51 -15.07 14.15
N GLN A 291 -7.97 -14.44 13.11
CA GLN A 291 -6.68 -14.83 12.54
C GLN A 291 -5.49 -14.19 13.23
N VAL A 292 -5.55 -12.90 13.57
CA VAL A 292 -4.44 -12.21 14.27
C VAL A 292 -4.07 -12.87 15.62
N PRO A 293 -5.02 -13.31 16.47
CA PRO A 293 -4.69 -14.01 17.73
C PRO A 293 -3.89 -15.30 17.56
N ARG A 294 -3.89 -15.92 16.37
CA ARG A 294 -3.08 -17.12 16.07
C ARG A 294 -1.58 -16.85 16.13
N TYR A 295 -1.16 -15.59 16.08
CA TYR A 295 0.23 -15.13 15.99
C TYR A 295 0.76 -14.57 17.33
N GLY A 296 0.10 -14.94 18.43
CA GLY A 296 0.59 -14.69 19.78
C GLY A 296 0.38 -13.25 20.25
N PHE A 297 0.41 -13.06 21.57
CA PHE A 297 0.31 -11.73 22.17
C PHE A 297 1.68 -11.28 22.67
N HIS A 298 2.13 -10.18 22.09
CA HIS A 298 3.48 -9.70 22.31
C HIS A 298 3.56 -8.19 22.51
N THR A 299 4.31 -7.75 23.51
CA THR A 299 4.47 -6.33 23.82
C THR A 299 5.74 -6.03 24.61
N GLY A 300 6.24 -4.81 24.47
CA GLY A 300 7.29 -4.25 25.30
C GLY A 300 7.11 -2.74 25.47
N ILE A 301 7.99 -2.12 26.24
CA ILE A 301 8.02 -0.67 26.47
C ILE A 301 9.38 -0.15 26.01
N TRP A 302 9.36 0.80 25.08
CA TRP A 302 10.53 1.52 24.60
C TRP A 302 10.25 3.02 24.62
N LYS A 303 11.16 3.81 25.21
CA LYS A 303 10.98 5.26 25.46
C LYS A 303 9.62 5.60 26.07
N ASP A 304 9.31 4.93 27.19
CA ASP A 304 8.06 5.08 27.97
C ASP A 304 6.76 4.80 27.19
N ARG A 305 6.87 4.15 26.03
CA ARG A 305 5.74 3.85 25.16
C ARG A 305 5.65 2.37 24.86
N ARG A 306 4.44 1.86 24.96
CA ARG A 306 4.14 0.47 24.66
C ARG A 306 4.18 0.24 23.16
N TYR A 307 4.95 -0.75 22.71
CA TYR A 307 4.85 -1.30 21.37
C TYR A 307 4.23 -2.71 21.43
N TYR A 308 3.72 -3.15 20.30
CA TYR A 308 3.28 -4.53 20.07
C TYR A 308 4.03 -5.07 18.86
N TRP A 309 4.18 -6.38 18.78
CA TRP A 309 4.58 -7.01 17.53
C TRP A 309 3.73 -8.24 17.27
N THR A 310 3.78 -8.73 16.05
CA THR A 310 3.20 -10.00 15.66
C THR A 310 4.25 -10.84 14.94
N GLU A 311 4.09 -12.15 15.03
CA GLU A 311 4.99 -13.14 14.43
C GLU A 311 4.76 -13.26 12.92
N TYR A 312 5.75 -13.76 12.18
CA TYR A 312 5.58 -14.11 10.76
C TYR A 312 4.68 -15.34 10.61
N ASN A 313 4.86 -16.34 11.48
CA ASN A 313 4.12 -17.59 11.50
C ASN A 313 3.14 -17.69 12.67
N PRO A 314 2.09 -18.55 12.58
CA PRO A 314 1.23 -18.83 13.72
C PRO A 314 2.02 -19.38 14.91
N SER A 315 1.87 -18.74 16.07
CA SER A 315 2.51 -19.14 17.31
C SER A 315 1.99 -20.50 17.80
N GLY A 316 2.86 -21.30 18.43
CA GLY A 316 2.47 -22.56 19.05
C GLY A 316 3.65 -23.44 19.49
N PRO A 317 3.37 -24.55 20.21
CA PRO A 317 4.41 -25.46 20.68
C PRO A 317 5.19 -26.07 19.50
N GLY A 318 6.49 -25.78 19.41
CA GLY A 318 7.38 -26.30 18.36
C GLY A 318 7.58 -25.38 17.15
N ASN A 319 6.94 -24.21 17.12
CA ASN A 319 7.11 -23.18 16.09
C ASN A 319 7.89 -21.99 16.66
N PRO A 320 8.53 -21.15 15.82
CA PRO A 320 9.23 -19.96 16.33
C PRO A 320 8.25 -19.07 17.10
N THR A 321 8.54 -18.79 18.37
CA THR A 321 7.73 -17.89 19.21
C THR A 321 8.20 -16.43 19.12
N ARG A 322 9.04 -16.11 18.12
CA ARG A 322 9.87 -14.90 18.08
C ARG A 322 10.37 -14.62 16.66
N ASP A 323 9.53 -14.55 15.65
CA ASP A 323 9.95 -14.24 14.26
C ASP A 323 9.36 -12.90 13.76
N ALA A 324 9.40 -11.89 14.63
CA ALA A 324 8.92 -10.55 14.32
C ALA A 324 9.56 -10.00 13.04
N THR A 325 8.71 -9.52 12.12
CA THR A 325 9.10 -9.05 10.79
C THR A 325 8.47 -7.69 10.51
N ASP A 326 9.27 -6.68 10.13
CA ASP A 326 8.81 -5.28 10.03
C ASP A 326 7.67 -5.04 9.04
N ASN A 327 7.76 -5.59 7.83
CA ASN A 327 6.71 -5.42 6.83
C ASN A 327 5.40 -6.11 7.24
N VAL A 328 5.48 -7.21 7.99
CA VAL A 328 4.29 -7.88 8.55
C VAL A 328 3.63 -6.98 9.59
N ASN A 329 4.40 -6.42 10.53
CA ASN A 329 3.89 -5.48 11.53
C ASN A 329 3.18 -4.29 10.87
N ALA A 330 3.74 -3.73 9.80
CA ALA A 330 3.12 -2.62 9.07
C ALA A 330 1.83 -3.02 8.33
N LEU A 331 1.80 -4.18 7.66
CA LEU A 331 0.60 -4.72 6.99
C LEU A 331 -0.56 -4.90 7.98
N VAL A 332 -0.26 -5.48 9.14
CA VAL A 332 -1.25 -5.73 10.20
C VAL A 332 -1.68 -4.43 10.85
N ALA A 333 -0.77 -3.46 11.02
CA ALA A 333 -1.12 -2.12 11.51
C ALA A 333 -2.07 -1.39 10.56
N GLY A 334 -1.84 -1.48 9.24
CA GLY A 334 -2.74 -0.95 8.21
C GLY A 334 -4.15 -1.52 8.36
N ALA A 335 -4.27 -2.85 8.38
CA ALA A 335 -5.54 -3.54 8.55
C ALA A 335 -6.26 -3.15 9.86
N ALA A 336 -5.53 -3.12 10.98
CA ALA A 336 -6.06 -2.77 12.30
C ALA A 336 -6.56 -1.31 12.35
N ALA A 337 -5.82 -0.38 11.75
CA ALA A 337 -6.19 1.03 11.74
C ALA A 337 -7.45 1.28 10.89
N ILE A 338 -7.53 0.67 9.69
CA ILE A 338 -8.69 0.75 8.81
C ILE A 338 -9.92 0.18 9.53
N LEU A 339 -9.85 -1.07 9.99
CA LEU A 339 -10.98 -1.73 10.65
C LEU A 339 -11.36 -1.04 11.96
N GLY A 340 -10.38 -0.62 12.75
CA GLY A 340 -10.58 0.12 14.00
C GLY A 340 -11.32 1.43 13.78
N TYR A 341 -11.04 2.15 12.70
CA TYR A 341 -11.77 3.37 12.33
C TYR A 341 -13.21 3.07 11.90
N GLU A 342 -13.41 2.10 11.00
CA GLU A 342 -14.74 1.71 10.50
C GLU A 342 -15.66 1.23 11.63
N LYS A 343 -15.09 0.48 12.59
CA LYS A 343 -15.82 -0.10 13.73
C LYS A 343 -15.85 0.79 14.96
N ASN A 344 -15.10 1.89 14.96
CA ASN A 344 -14.84 2.68 16.16
C ASN A 344 -14.31 1.80 17.32
N ASP A 345 -13.46 0.81 17.02
CA ASP A 345 -12.85 -0.08 18.03
C ASP A 345 -11.49 0.48 18.47
N GLN A 346 -11.46 1.07 19.65
CA GLN A 346 -10.24 1.66 20.21
C GLN A 346 -9.13 0.64 20.48
N ARG A 347 -9.47 -0.64 20.65
CA ARG A 347 -8.48 -1.71 20.88
C ARG A 347 -7.67 -1.95 19.62
N LEU A 348 -8.33 -1.95 18.46
CA LEU A 348 -7.68 -2.08 17.16
C LEU A 348 -6.81 -0.87 16.83
N LEU A 349 -7.28 0.35 17.17
CA LEU A 349 -6.51 1.58 16.97
C LEU A 349 -5.28 1.64 17.89
N GLU A 350 -5.38 1.18 19.14
CA GLU A 350 -4.23 1.04 20.04
C GLU A 350 -3.24 -0.02 19.53
N PHE A 351 -3.75 -1.16 19.06
CA PHE A 351 -2.91 -2.20 18.47
C PHE A 351 -2.15 -1.70 17.24
N ALA A 352 -2.83 -1.04 16.31
CA ALA A 352 -2.22 -0.38 15.16
C ALA A 352 -1.10 0.58 15.59
N ARG A 353 -1.39 1.46 16.56
CA ARG A 353 -0.43 2.44 17.07
C ARG A 353 0.82 1.78 17.65
N GLY A 354 0.67 0.71 18.42
CA GLY A 354 1.82 0.01 19.00
C GLY A 354 2.60 -0.85 18.00
N LEU A 355 1.97 -1.39 16.96
CA LEU A 355 2.67 -2.03 15.83
C LEU A 355 3.47 -1.00 15.00
N LEU A 356 2.95 0.21 14.82
CA LEU A 356 3.73 1.28 14.19
C LEU A 356 4.88 1.74 15.10
N TRP A 357 4.67 1.76 16.42
CA TRP A 357 5.73 2.09 17.37
C TRP A 357 6.88 1.07 17.34
N TYR A 358 6.58 -0.20 17.09
CA TYR A 358 7.59 -1.21 16.78
C TYR A 358 8.44 -0.83 15.57
N CYS A 359 7.79 -0.51 14.44
CA CYS A 359 8.49 -0.09 13.23
C CYS A 359 9.35 1.16 13.44
N VAL A 360 8.87 2.12 14.25
CA VAL A 360 9.63 3.32 14.61
C VAL A 360 10.86 2.98 15.45
N ARG A 361 10.74 2.03 16.39
CA ARG A 361 11.88 1.55 17.17
C ARG A 361 12.95 0.99 16.24
N GLU A 362 12.60 -0.01 15.42
CA GLU A 362 13.55 -0.66 14.50
C GLU A 362 14.21 0.36 13.56
N TRP A 363 13.44 1.29 12.98
CA TRP A 363 14.02 2.36 12.17
C TRP A 363 15.03 3.21 12.95
N THR A 364 14.69 3.59 14.19
CA THR A 364 15.56 4.44 15.03
C THR A 364 16.81 3.71 15.50
N THR A 365 16.70 2.43 15.84
CA THR A 365 17.79 1.63 16.41
C THR A 365 18.72 1.09 15.33
N ASP A 366 18.16 0.65 14.22
CA ASP A 366 18.85 -0.11 13.18
C ASP A 366 19.15 0.73 11.93
N GLY A 367 18.46 1.87 11.78
CA GLY A 367 18.56 2.79 10.64
C GLY A 367 17.86 2.27 9.38
N ARG A 368 17.15 1.14 9.47
CA ARG A 368 16.39 0.49 8.40
C ARG A 368 15.46 -0.57 8.99
N TRP A 369 14.49 -1.02 8.20
CA TRP A 369 13.66 -2.18 8.51
C TRP A 369 14.26 -3.48 7.97
N TYR A 370 14.18 -4.54 8.78
CA TYR A 370 14.69 -5.87 8.46
C TYR A 370 13.58 -6.92 8.56
N TYR A 371 13.80 -8.01 7.85
CA TYR A 371 12.92 -9.17 7.93
C TYR A 371 13.01 -9.82 9.31
N ASP A 372 14.20 -9.80 9.91
CA ASP A 372 14.46 -10.35 11.24
C ASP A 372 14.58 -9.19 12.25
N GLY A 373 13.47 -8.77 12.88
CA GLY A 373 13.48 -7.68 13.86
C GLY A 373 14.19 -8.06 15.18
N ALA A 374 14.30 -7.12 16.14
CA ALA A 374 15.06 -7.32 17.39
C ALA A 374 14.68 -8.55 18.23
N GLU A 375 13.41 -8.93 18.18
CA GLU A 375 12.87 -10.11 18.87
C GLU A 375 13.26 -11.40 18.14
N ASN A 376 13.62 -11.32 16.86
CA ASN A 376 14.00 -12.46 16.04
C ASN A 376 15.39 -13.03 16.38
N PRO A 377 15.51 -14.34 16.68
CA PRO A 377 16.81 -14.96 16.90
C PRO A 377 17.79 -14.81 15.75
N LEU A 378 17.28 -14.64 14.52
CA LEU A 378 18.05 -14.46 13.29
C LEU A 378 18.34 -12.98 12.96
N ASN A 379 18.03 -12.02 13.85
CA ASN A 379 18.24 -10.58 13.61
C ASN A 379 19.63 -10.24 13.03
N ALA A 380 20.69 -10.89 13.53
CA ALA A 380 22.05 -10.68 13.06
C ALA A 380 22.27 -10.96 11.56
N ARG A 381 21.35 -11.67 10.89
CA ARG A 381 21.36 -11.91 9.43
C ARG A 381 21.20 -10.61 8.64
N ARG A 382 20.47 -9.62 9.17
CA ARG A 382 20.20 -8.34 8.49
C ARG A 382 19.57 -8.51 7.11
N ALA A 383 18.66 -9.48 6.97
CA ALA A 383 17.89 -9.61 5.75
C ALA A 383 17.02 -8.35 5.58
N GLU A 384 17.28 -7.55 4.54
CA GLU A 384 16.53 -6.31 4.29
C GLU A 384 15.03 -6.62 4.14
N SER A 385 14.18 -5.79 4.76
CA SER A 385 12.73 -5.94 4.64
C SER A 385 12.20 -5.34 3.33
N HIS A 386 10.89 -5.49 3.11
CA HIS A 386 10.17 -4.74 2.10
C HIS A 386 9.85 -3.32 2.59
N ASP A 387 10.84 -2.43 2.62
CA ASP A 387 10.70 -1.06 3.17
C ASP A 387 9.53 -0.27 2.58
N LEU A 388 9.25 -0.44 1.28
CA LEU A 388 8.10 0.19 0.63
C LEU A 388 6.77 -0.26 1.23
N VAL A 389 6.66 -1.54 1.58
CA VAL A 389 5.45 -2.07 2.24
C VAL A 389 5.32 -1.45 3.63
N VAL A 390 6.43 -1.31 4.36
CA VAL A 390 6.41 -0.64 5.67
C VAL A 390 5.92 0.79 5.54
N ILE A 391 6.49 1.56 4.60
CA ILE A 391 6.09 2.96 4.36
C ILE A 391 4.63 3.05 3.92
N ASP A 392 4.20 2.31 2.90
CA ASP A 392 2.86 2.46 2.34
C ASP A 392 1.78 2.06 3.35
N GLN A 393 1.96 0.94 4.04
CA GLN A 393 0.99 0.47 5.04
C GLN A 393 1.05 1.30 6.32
N GLY A 394 2.25 1.74 6.73
CA GLY A 394 2.43 2.62 7.87
C GLY A 394 1.78 3.99 7.66
N MET A 395 1.97 4.61 6.49
CA MET A 395 1.34 5.88 6.16
C MET A 395 -0.18 5.76 6.03
N SER A 396 -0.68 4.64 5.48
CA SER A 396 -2.11 4.33 5.49
C SER A 396 -2.66 4.26 6.91
N ALA A 397 -2.02 3.50 7.79
CA ALA A 397 -2.40 3.38 9.20
C ALA A 397 -2.37 4.73 9.95
N ILE A 398 -1.31 5.53 9.76
CA ILE A 398 -1.19 6.88 10.34
C ILE A 398 -2.36 7.75 9.90
N GLY A 399 -2.73 7.75 8.63
CA GLY A 399 -3.86 8.53 8.15
C GLY A 399 -5.20 8.13 8.78
N TYR A 400 -5.40 6.84 9.05
CA TYR A 400 -6.58 6.37 9.78
C TYR A 400 -6.59 6.74 11.24
N LEU A 401 -5.43 6.67 11.90
CA LEU A 401 -5.28 7.15 13.26
C LEU A 401 -5.60 8.65 13.33
N VAL A 402 -5.11 9.46 12.38
CA VAL A 402 -5.49 10.89 12.29
C VAL A 402 -6.99 11.03 12.11
N LYS A 403 -7.61 10.35 11.14
CA LYS A 403 -9.06 10.41 10.91
C LYS A 403 -9.87 10.05 12.16
N ALA A 404 -9.37 9.11 12.96
CA ALA A 404 -9.97 8.68 14.22
C ALA A 404 -9.69 9.64 15.40
N GLY A 405 -8.91 10.71 15.21
CA GLY A 405 -8.53 11.66 16.26
C GLY A 405 -7.43 11.16 17.21
N TRP A 406 -6.65 10.17 16.80
CA TRP A 406 -5.54 9.63 17.59
C TRP A 406 -4.26 10.44 17.39
N PRO A 407 -3.45 10.63 18.45
CA PRO A 407 -2.18 11.34 18.33
C PRO A 407 -1.15 10.50 17.56
N VAL A 408 -0.59 11.08 16.50
CA VAL A 408 0.37 10.38 15.61
C VAL A 408 1.73 11.05 15.50
N GLY A 409 1.96 12.23 16.10
CA GLY A 409 3.13 13.07 15.80
C GLY A 409 4.49 12.35 15.87
N GLU A 410 4.69 11.50 16.88
CA GLU A 410 5.95 10.73 16.99
C GLU A 410 6.05 9.56 16.01
N LEU A 411 4.93 8.98 15.57
CA LEU A 411 4.91 7.98 14.51
C LEU A 411 5.20 8.65 13.16
N ALA A 412 4.45 9.71 12.86
CA ALA A 412 4.55 10.45 11.62
C ALA A 412 5.94 11.06 11.42
N GLY A 413 6.57 11.57 12.48
CA GLY A 413 7.93 12.10 12.42
C GLY A 413 8.96 11.10 11.91
N ALA A 414 9.01 9.90 12.51
CA ALA A 414 9.96 8.85 12.13
C ALA A 414 9.69 8.28 10.72
N PHE A 415 8.42 8.08 10.35
CA PHE A 415 8.07 7.66 8.99
C PHE A 415 8.45 8.73 7.96
N ASN A 416 8.26 10.02 8.27
CA ASN A 416 8.70 11.10 7.39
C ASN A 416 10.23 11.12 7.24
N GLU A 417 10.98 10.86 8.30
CA GLU A 417 12.44 10.70 8.23
C GLU A 417 12.83 9.54 7.31
N ALA A 418 12.19 8.38 7.46
CA ALA A 418 12.42 7.22 6.59
C ALA A 418 12.10 7.52 5.12
N ILE A 419 10.98 8.18 4.83
CA ILE A 419 10.60 8.60 3.48
C ILE A 419 11.68 9.52 2.89
N GLN A 420 12.19 10.48 3.66
CA GLN A 420 13.25 11.38 3.20
C GLN A 420 14.56 10.63 2.96
N TRP A 421 14.94 9.71 3.85
CA TRP A 421 16.12 8.88 3.65
C TRP A 421 16.02 8.05 2.37
N HIS A 422 14.89 7.38 2.12
CA HIS A 422 14.70 6.59 0.90
C HIS A 422 14.63 7.45 -0.36
N ARG A 423 14.09 8.66 -0.27
CA ARG A 423 14.14 9.65 -1.34
C ARG A 423 15.57 10.00 -1.73
N GLU A 424 16.46 10.14 -0.76
CA GLU A 424 17.85 10.53 -1.02
C GLU A 424 18.75 9.36 -1.41
N ASN A 425 18.41 8.13 -0.98
CA ASN A 425 19.32 6.98 -1.04
C ASN A 425 18.80 5.78 -1.85
N ALA A 426 17.48 5.69 -2.13
CA ALA A 426 16.89 4.53 -2.77
C ALA A 426 16.31 4.83 -4.15
N THR A 427 16.68 4.03 -5.15
CA THR A 427 16.29 4.23 -6.57
C THR A 427 14.79 4.27 -6.83
N PHE A 428 13.98 3.68 -5.94
CA PHE A 428 12.52 3.64 -6.10
C PHE A 428 11.83 4.95 -5.68
N LEU A 429 12.40 5.74 -4.75
CA LEU A 429 11.93 7.09 -4.40
C LEU A 429 12.87 8.21 -4.90
N GLU A 430 14.06 7.89 -5.40
CA GLU A 430 15.10 8.82 -5.88
C GLU A 430 14.56 9.86 -6.87
N LYS A 431 13.63 9.45 -7.73
CA LYS A 431 13.03 10.35 -8.73
C LYS A 431 12.24 11.48 -8.09
N SER A 432 11.95 11.41 -6.80
CA SER A 432 11.08 12.33 -6.05
C SER A 432 11.78 12.98 -4.87
N ALA A 433 13.11 12.97 -4.86
CA ALA A 433 13.89 13.45 -3.72
C ALA A 433 13.67 14.95 -3.44
N PHE A 434 13.71 15.77 -4.49
CA PHE A 434 13.76 17.22 -4.34
C PHE A 434 12.44 17.92 -4.67
N PHE A 435 11.75 17.44 -5.71
CA PHE A 435 10.48 18.00 -6.15
C PHE A 435 9.68 16.99 -6.99
N GLN A 436 8.37 17.21 -7.04
CA GLN A 436 7.40 16.41 -7.77
C GLN A 436 6.39 17.33 -8.46
N GLY A 437 5.79 16.86 -9.56
CA GLY A 437 4.67 17.57 -10.14
C GLY A 437 3.81 16.74 -11.07
N TRP A 438 2.55 17.15 -11.18
CA TRP A 438 1.56 16.63 -12.11
C TRP A 438 1.05 17.73 -13.02
N LYS A 439 0.67 17.33 -14.23
CA LYS A 439 -0.01 18.17 -15.20
C LYS A 439 -1.37 17.55 -15.52
N ALA A 440 -2.42 18.35 -15.45
CA ALA A 440 -3.79 17.95 -15.74
C ALA A 440 -4.46 18.96 -16.68
N PHE A 441 -5.54 18.50 -17.30
CA PHE A 441 -6.36 19.31 -18.20
C PHE A 441 -7.81 19.31 -17.71
N ILE A 442 -8.44 20.47 -17.77
CA ILE A 442 -9.88 20.62 -17.61
C ILE A 442 -10.44 20.90 -19.00
N GLY A 443 -11.04 19.85 -19.59
CA GLY A 443 -11.46 19.81 -20.99
C GLY A 443 -10.54 18.96 -21.86
N GLU A 444 -10.99 18.66 -23.07
CA GLU A 444 -10.24 17.86 -24.05
C GLU A 444 -9.30 18.77 -24.88
N PRO A 445 -7.99 18.46 -24.96
CA PRO A 445 -7.01 19.25 -25.70
C PRO A 445 -7.14 19.02 -27.21
N LYS A 446 -8.17 19.61 -27.80
CA LYS A 446 -8.44 19.57 -29.24
C LYS A 446 -8.15 20.92 -29.88
N ALA A 447 -7.50 20.93 -31.05
CA ALA A 447 -7.21 22.15 -31.77
C ALA A 447 -8.48 22.99 -32.03
N GLY A 448 -8.40 24.29 -31.75
CA GLY A 448 -9.52 25.23 -31.82
C GLY A 448 -10.29 25.41 -30.50
N ASN A 449 -10.08 24.55 -29.50
CA ASN A 449 -10.68 24.72 -28.18
C ASN A 449 -9.81 25.61 -27.28
N SER A 450 -10.43 26.21 -26.27
CA SER A 450 -9.72 26.75 -25.11
C SER A 450 -9.99 25.85 -23.92
N ILE A 451 -8.93 25.37 -23.28
CA ILE A 451 -9.02 24.52 -22.08
C ILE A 451 -8.24 25.13 -20.94
N VAL A 452 -8.48 24.67 -19.71
CA VAL A 452 -7.66 25.06 -18.56
C VAL A 452 -6.60 24.00 -18.31
N VAL A 453 -5.36 24.44 -18.20
CA VAL A 453 -4.21 23.60 -17.79
C VAL A 453 -4.00 23.84 -16.30
N VAL A 454 -3.85 22.75 -15.56
CA VAL A 454 -3.57 22.76 -14.12
C VAL A 454 -2.31 21.97 -13.84
N GLU A 455 -1.36 22.59 -13.16
CA GLU A 455 -0.13 21.92 -12.76
C GLU A 455 0.06 22.00 -11.25
N TYR A 456 0.28 20.83 -10.64
CA TYR A 456 0.55 20.71 -9.21
C TYR A 456 2.03 20.46 -9.02
N ILE A 457 2.64 21.16 -8.08
CA ILE A 457 4.08 21.06 -7.81
C ILE A 457 4.29 21.00 -6.30
N GLN A 458 5.13 20.08 -5.84
CA GLN A 458 5.55 19.98 -4.44
C GLN A 458 7.06 20.01 -4.34
N VAL A 459 7.55 20.82 -3.41
CA VAL A 459 8.95 20.82 -2.98
C VAL A 459 9.08 19.83 -1.83
N THR A 460 9.89 18.79 -2.04
CA THR A 460 10.05 17.68 -1.07
C THR A 460 11.38 17.73 -0.32
N SER A 461 12.24 18.70 -0.64
CA SER A 461 13.52 18.92 0.05
C SER A 461 13.84 20.42 0.23
N PRO A 462 14.37 20.83 1.41
CA PRO A 462 14.84 22.20 1.63
C PRO A 462 16.12 22.56 0.84
N ALA A 463 16.73 21.58 0.16
CA ALA A 463 17.89 21.80 -0.69
C ALA A 463 17.54 22.53 -2.00
N VAL A 464 16.27 22.55 -2.41
CA VAL A 464 15.79 23.30 -3.58
C VAL A 464 15.86 24.81 -3.30
N LYS A 465 16.66 25.54 -4.07
CA LYS A 465 16.85 27.00 -3.93
C LYS A 465 16.05 27.79 -4.94
N GLU A 466 15.95 27.27 -6.14
CA GLU A 466 15.17 27.83 -7.23
C GLU A 466 14.44 26.68 -7.92
N LEU A 467 13.20 26.92 -8.32
CA LEU A 467 12.40 25.97 -9.08
C LEU A 467 11.68 26.73 -10.18
N THR A 468 11.77 26.21 -11.40
CA THR A 468 11.12 26.76 -12.58
C THR A 468 10.34 25.68 -13.28
N LEU A 469 9.24 26.09 -13.89
CA LEU A 469 8.35 25.23 -14.66
C LEU A 469 8.51 25.52 -16.15
N ASP A 470 8.87 24.51 -16.91
CA ASP A 470 9.02 24.56 -18.37
C ASP A 470 7.99 23.63 -19.02
N ASP A 471 6.84 24.20 -19.44
CA ASP A 471 5.80 23.47 -20.14
C ASP A 471 5.85 23.76 -21.66
N PRO A 472 5.97 22.72 -22.52
CA PRO A 472 5.89 22.87 -23.98
C PRO A 472 4.64 23.61 -24.49
N ILE A 473 3.54 23.63 -23.74
CA ILE A 473 2.31 24.37 -24.04
C ILE A 473 2.56 25.88 -24.10
N PHE A 474 3.53 26.40 -23.34
CA PHE A 474 3.84 27.83 -23.35
C PHE A 474 4.27 28.33 -24.74
N ALA A 475 4.85 27.46 -25.58
CA ALA A 475 5.20 27.81 -26.95
C ALA A 475 3.97 28.04 -27.87
N ASP A 476 2.80 27.55 -27.47
CA ASP A 476 1.54 27.71 -28.21
C ASP A 476 0.79 28.99 -27.81
N LEU A 477 1.14 29.59 -26.67
CA LEU A 477 0.60 30.86 -26.21
C LEU A 477 1.16 32.00 -27.09
N LYS A 478 0.27 32.81 -27.66
CA LYS A 478 0.63 34.00 -28.49
C LYS A 478 0.20 35.32 -27.89
N ALA A 479 -0.54 35.27 -26.79
CA ALA A 479 -0.91 36.44 -26.02
C ALA A 479 -0.32 36.31 -24.62
N VAL A 480 -0.10 37.45 -23.98
CA VAL A 480 0.22 37.52 -22.56
C VAL A 480 -0.83 36.73 -21.79
N THR A 481 -0.39 35.73 -21.03
CA THR A 481 -1.28 34.80 -20.32
C THR A 481 -1.06 34.94 -18.82
N ALA A 482 -2.14 35.20 -18.09
CA ALA A 482 -2.11 35.20 -16.63
C ALA A 482 -2.11 33.75 -16.14
N VAL A 483 -1.10 33.41 -15.35
CA VAL A 483 -0.99 32.13 -14.66
C VAL A 483 -1.35 32.35 -13.20
N ARG A 484 -2.50 31.83 -12.78
CA ARG A 484 -2.92 31.89 -11.39
C ARG A 484 -2.08 30.91 -10.57
N VAL A 485 -1.55 31.38 -9.45
CA VAL A 485 -0.81 30.54 -8.51
C VAL A 485 -1.61 30.44 -7.22
N SER A 486 -1.79 29.22 -6.72
CA SER A 486 -2.49 28.95 -5.47
C SER A 486 -1.72 27.95 -4.62
N ARG A 487 -1.84 28.07 -3.30
CA ARG A 487 -1.38 27.05 -2.35
C ARG A 487 -2.55 26.14 -2.01
N LEU A 488 -2.31 24.84 -1.98
CA LEU A 488 -3.30 23.89 -1.46
C LEU A 488 -3.13 23.75 0.04
N GLU A 489 -4.21 24.00 0.75
CA GLU A 489 -4.30 23.82 2.20
C GLU A 489 -5.33 22.74 2.54
N PRO A 490 -5.08 21.91 3.57
CA PRO A 490 -6.08 20.96 4.05
C PRO A 490 -7.39 21.67 4.46
N HIS A 491 -8.53 21.18 3.96
CA HIS A 491 -9.85 21.72 4.32
C HIS A 491 -10.93 20.64 4.20
N GLY A 492 -11.81 20.54 5.21
CA GLY A 492 -12.75 19.41 5.29
C GLY A 492 -11.99 18.10 5.26
N GLU A 493 -12.38 17.14 4.41
CA GLU A 493 -11.62 15.90 4.18
C GLU A 493 -10.65 15.97 2.99
N GLY A 494 -10.55 17.14 2.34
CA GLY A 494 -9.78 17.34 1.12
C GLY A 494 -8.92 18.61 1.17
N TRP A 495 -9.00 19.39 0.11
CA TRP A 495 -8.12 20.53 -0.15
C TRP A 495 -8.93 21.79 -0.45
N LYS A 496 -8.43 22.92 0.00
CA LYS A 496 -8.84 24.25 -0.45
C LYS A 496 -7.69 24.91 -1.18
N SER A 497 -7.99 25.46 -2.35
CA SER A 497 -7.04 26.26 -3.13
C SER A 497 -7.13 27.71 -2.68
N ASN A 498 -6.09 28.23 -2.04
CA ASN A 498 -5.99 29.64 -1.65
C ASN A 498 -5.09 30.37 -2.66
N GLU A 499 -5.60 31.43 -3.28
CA GLU A 499 -4.82 32.23 -4.24
C GLU A 499 -3.59 32.83 -3.53
N ALA A 500 -2.41 32.48 -4.03
CA ALA A 500 -1.12 32.95 -3.51
C ALA A 500 -0.56 34.09 -4.37
N GLY A 501 -1.05 34.23 -5.61
CA GLY A 501 -0.69 35.32 -6.50
C GLY A 501 -1.00 35.02 -7.97
N ARG A 502 -0.50 35.89 -8.84
CA ARG A 502 -0.59 35.75 -10.30
C ARG A 502 0.76 36.02 -10.92
N LEU A 503 1.16 35.15 -11.84
CA LEU A 503 2.33 35.32 -12.69
C LEU A 503 1.87 35.68 -14.10
N ILE A 504 2.69 36.41 -14.84
CA ILE A 504 2.42 36.80 -16.21
C ILE A 504 3.41 36.10 -17.12
N PHE A 505 2.91 35.24 -18.00
CA PHE A 505 3.70 34.66 -19.07
C PHE A 505 3.65 35.57 -20.29
N ASN A 506 4.82 36.08 -20.72
CA ASN A 506 4.96 36.85 -21.94
C ASN A 506 5.51 35.96 -23.08
N PRO A 507 4.73 35.69 -24.14
CA PRO A 507 5.16 34.86 -25.26
C PRO A 507 6.28 35.48 -26.12
N GLU A 508 6.55 36.78 -26.00
CA GLU A 508 7.68 37.45 -26.67
C GLU A 508 9.03 37.14 -26.02
N THR A 509 9.01 36.78 -24.73
CA THR A 509 10.16 36.31 -23.96
C THR A 509 9.87 34.92 -23.41
N PRO A 510 9.71 33.91 -24.29
CA PRO A 510 9.31 32.58 -23.86
C PRO A 510 10.40 31.98 -22.98
N GLY A 511 10.03 31.54 -21.79
CA GLY A 511 10.96 30.93 -20.86
C GLY A 511 10.25 30.20 -19.73
N PRO A 512 11.01 29.42 -18.93
CA PRO A 512 10.47 28.75 -17.76
C PRO A 512 9.86 29.77 -16.78
N ILE A 513 8.74 29.41 -16.18
CA ILE A 513 8.09 30.23 -15.16
C ILE A 513 8.74 29.95 -13.81
N ALA A 514 9.31 30.98 -13.18
CA ALA A 514 9.81 30.85 -11.82
C ALA A 514 8.66 30.60 -10.83
N ILE A 515 8.82 29.56 -10.01
CA ILE A 515 7.88 29.30 -8.92
C ILE A 515 8.09 30.36 -7.84
N PRO A 516 7.02 30.98 -7.30
CA PRO A 516 7.17 32.10 -6.37
C PRO A 516 8.07 31.76 -5.17
N PRO A 517 8.90 32.72 -4.71
CA PRO A 517 9.66 32.55 -3.48
C PRO A 517 8.70 32.37 -2.29
N GLY A 518 9.00 31.44 -1.38
CA GLY A 518 8.18 31.15 -0.20
C GLY A 518 7.43 29.81 -0.21
N VAL A 519 7.57 29.02 -1.28
CA VAL A 519 7.13 27.61 -1.31
C VAL A 519 8.07 26.78 -0.43
N GLY A 520 7.57 26.34 0.72
CA GLY A 520 8.32 25.58 1.71
C GLY A 520 8.28 24.07 1.47
N LEU A 521 9.05 23.34 2.28
CA LEU A 521 9.02 21.89 2.32
C LEU A 521 7.61 21.36 2.59
N GLY A 522 7.10 20.51 1.71
CA GLY A 522 5.80 19.86 1.84
C GLY A 522 4.63 20.68 1.26
N ASP A 523 4.87 21.92 0.82
CA ASP A 523 3.84 22.73 0.17
C ASP A 523 3.48 22.18 -1.20
N ILE A 524 2.18 22.24 -1.50
CA ILE A 524 1.66 21.88 -2.82
C ILE A 524 1.12 23.15 -3.45
N VAL A 525 1.71 23.52 -4.58
CA VAL A 525 1.38 24.72 -5.35
C VAL A 525 0.63 24.29 -6.60
N ARG A 526 -0.43 25.02 -6.91
CA ARG A 526 -1.27 24.84 -8.09
C ARG A 526 -1.08 26.02 -9.02
N PHE A 527 -0.63 25.75 -10.23
CA PHE A 527 -0.58 26.68 -11.35
C PHE A 527 -1.80 26.42 -12.23
N GLU A 528 -2.52 27.47 -12.61
CA GLU A 528 -3.67 27.35 -13.48
C GLU A 528 -3.66 28.45 -14.55
N PHE A 529 -3.87 28.06 -15.80
CA PHE A 529 -3.96 29.00 -16.91
C PHE A 529 -4.81 28.45 -18.06
N THR A 530 -5.36 29.35 -18.87
CA THR A 530 -6.13 28.98 -20.06
C THR A 530 -5.19 28.79 -21.25
N TRP A 531 -5.28 27.64 -21.91
CA TRP A 531 -4.57 27.34 -23.14
C TRP A 531 -5.54 27.31 -24.33
N PRO A 532 -5.43 28.29 -25.26
CA PRO A 532 -6.08 28.19 -26.57
C PRO A 532 -5.32 27.16 -27.42
N VAL A 533 -5.83 25.94 -27.49
CA VAL A 533 -5.19 24.79 -28.11
C VAL A 533 -5.08 25.01 -29.62
N ARG A 534 -3.86 25.16 -30.13
CA ARG A 534 -3.59 25.15 -31.59
C ARG A 534 -2.93 23.84 -31.98
N LYS A 535 -2.07 23.31 -31.11
CA LYS A 535 -1.32 22.06 -31.29
C LYS A 535 -1.66 21.06 -30.19
N ALA A 536 -2.68 20.24 -30.42
CA ALA A 536 -3.15 19.23 -29.48
C ALA A 536 -2.02 18.26 -29.03
N GLU A 537 -1.06 17.98 -29.91
CA GLU A 537 0.08 17.10 -29.64
C GLU A 537 1.00 17.62 -28.52
N LEU A 538 0.94 18.91 -28.17
CA LEU A 538 1.66 19.45 -27.02
C LEU A 538 1.10 18.96 -25.68
N ALA A 539 -0.16 18.52 -25.63
CA ALA A 539 -0.74 17.92 -24.45
C ALA A 539 -0.09 16.57 -24.09
N LEU A 540 0.45 15.87 -25.09
CA LEU A 540 1.17 14.60 -24.93
C LEU A 540 2.62 14.82 -24.44
N ARG A 541 3.11 16.07 -24.47
CA ARG A 541 4.44 16.40 -23.99
C ARG A 541 4.37 16.79 -22.51
N PRO A 542 5.15 16.13 -21.65
CA PRO A 542 5.10 16.43 -20.24
C PRO A 542 5.78 17.77 -19.95
N ALA A 543 5.32 18.44 -18.90
CA ALA A 543 6.03 19.57 -18.32
C ALA A 543 7.36 19.12 -17.69
N ILE A 544 8.33 20.02 -17.63
CA ILE A 544 9.64 19.79 -17.04
C ILE A 544 9.85 20.79 -15.90
N LEU A 545 10.06 20.27 -14.70
CA LEU A 545 10.52 21.06 -13.55
C LEU A 545 12.04 21.14 -13.60
N LYS A 546 12.60 22.33 -13.48
CA LYS A 546 14.05 22.59 -13.43
C LYS A 546 14.39 23.31 -12.14
N ALA A 547 15.38 22.82 -11.41
CA ALA A 547 15.74 23.34 -10.10
C ALA A 547 17.25 23.55 -9.95
N GLN A 548 17.62 24.52 -9.10
CA GLN A 548 18.94 24.59 -8.49
C GLN A 548 18.90 23.96 -7.11
N VAL A 549 19.69 22.91 -6.92
CA VAL A 549 19.71 22.12 -5.68
C VAL A 549 21.08 22.25 -5.00
N ALA A 550 21.06 22.69 -3.74
CA ALA A 550 22.29 22.83 -2.95
C ALA A 550 23.07 21.51 -2.89
N GLY A 551 24.36 21.56 -3.21
CA GLY A 551 25.26 20.38 -3.22
C GLY A 551 25.07 19.44 -4.42
N ARG A 552 24.07 19.64 -5.29
CA ARG A 552 23.82 18.81 -6.49
C ARG A 552 23.82 19.60 -7.80
N GLY A 553 23.69 20.93 -7.74
CA GLY A 553 23.65 21.80 -8.92
C GLY A 553 22.30 21.80 -9.64
N ALA A 554 22.32 21.99 -10.95
CA ALA A 554 21.11 22.03 -11.77
C ALA A 554 20.50 20.63 -11.95
N MET A 555 19.20 20.51 -11.69
CA MET A 555 18.44 19.27 -11.85
C MET A 555 17.20 19.51 -12.70
N SER A 556 16.72 18.47 -13.38
CA SER A 556 15.44 18.51 -14.08
C SER A 556 14.63 17.23 -13.86
N LYS A 557 13.31 17.35 -13.83
CA LYS A 557 12.38 16.24 -13.67
C LYS A 557 11.16 16.44 -14.55
N VAL A 558 10.68 15.36 -15.13
CA VAL A 558 9.46 15.31 -15.92
C VAL A 558 8.24 15.19 -14.99
N CYS A 559 7.24 16.05 -15.16
CA CYS A 559 5.94 15.94 -14.50
C CYS A 559 5.16 14.75 -15.05
N SER A 560 4.43 14.04 -14.19
CA SER A 560 3.46 13.04 -14.68
C SER A 560 2.25 13.75 -15.28
N THR A 561 1.88 13.40 -16.51
CA THR A 561 0.67 13.92 -17.13
C THR A 561 -0.51 13.02 -16.76
N ILE A 562 -1.52 13.61 -16.11
CA ILE A 562 -2.79 12.96 -15.81
C ILE A 562 -3.56 12.80 -17.13
N PRO A 563 -3.93 11.56 -17.52
CA PRO A 563 -4.72 11.33 -18.72
C PRO A 563 -6.04 12.12 -18.72
N THR A 564 -6.46 12.58 -19.89
CA THR A 564 -7.75 13.27 -20.05
C THR A 564 -8.90 12.30 -19.81
N GLY A 565 -9.99 12.78 -19.19
CA GLY A 565 -11.17 11.98 -18.88
C GLY A 565 -11.13 11.24 -17.55
N LEU A 566 -10.03 11.34 -16.78
CA LEU A 566 -10.01 10.86 -15.40
C LEU A 566 -10.77 11.83 -14.47
N ARG A 567 -11.45 11.27 -13.47
CA ARG A 567 -12.14 11.96 -12.37
C ARG A 567 -11.19 12.71 -11.45
N VAL A 568 -9.95 12.23 -11.33
CA VAL A 568 -8.86 13.03 -10.75
C VAL A 568 -8.31 13.91 -11.86
N ASN A 569 -8.58 15.20 -11.80
CA ASN A 569 -8.14 16.18 -12.78
C ASN A 569 -7.86 17.53 -12.12
N GLY A 570 -7.73 18.59 -12.92
CA GLY A 570 -7.45 19.94 -12.41
C GLY A 570 -8.50 20.53 -11.47
N GLU A 571 -9.70 19.95 -11.39
CA GLU A 571 -10.81 20.39 -10.53
C GLU A 571 -10.91 19.58 -9.24
N ASN A 572 -10.55 18.30 -9.26
CA ASN A 572 -10.77 17.36 -8.16
C ASN A 572 -9.51 16.51 -7.90
N LEU A 573 -8.76 16.87 -6.87
CA LEU A 573 -7.68 16.03 -6.35
C LEU A 573 -8.25 14.95 -5.44
N PRO A 574 -7.65 13.75 -5.41
CA PRO A 574 -8.07 12.74 -4.47
C PRO A 574 -7.84 13.25 -3.05
N THR A 575 -8.85 13.11 -2.19
CA THR A 575 -8.66 13.15 -0.74
C THR A 575 -7.70 12.03 -0.34
N PHE A 576 -7.07 12.10 0.83
CA PHE A 576 -6.18 11.02 1.30
C PHE A 576 -6.99 9.72 1.39
N GLY A 577 -8.23 9.88 1.84
CA GLY A 577 -9.33 8.96 1.61
C GLY A 577 -9.82 8.93 0.15
N ALA A 578 -9.00 8.84 -0.87
CA ALA A 578 -9.44 8.56 -2.25
C ALA A 578 -8.23 8.07 -3.03
N ALA A 579 -7.05 8.57 -2.67
CA ALA A 579 -5.80 7.84 -2.83
C ALA A 579 -5.81 6.53 -2.00
N VAL A 580 -6.50 6.50 -0.85
CA VAL A 580 -6.67 5.32 0.01
C VAL A 580 -8.14 4.97 0.33
N HIS A 581 -9.12 5.88 0.50
CA HIS A 581 -10.51 5.51 0.93
C HIS A 581 -11.63 6.56 0.73
N LEU A 582 -12.42 6.51 -0.36
CA LEU A 582 -13.51 7.49 -0.61
C LEU A 582 -14.37 7.76 0.65
N PRO A 583 -14.73 9.01 0.98
CA PRO A 583 -15.77 9.30 1.96
C PRO A 583 -17.06 9.86 1.32
N ASP A 584 -18.15 9.48 1.98
CA ASP A 584 -19.45 10.12 2.18
C ASP A 584 -20.50 10.30 1.06
N SER A 585 -21.46 9.37 1.09
CA SER A 585 -22.88 9.60 1.42
C SER A 585 -23.53 10.95 1.03
N THR A 586 -23.53 11.29 -0.26
CA THR A 586 -24.70 12.00 -0.82
C THR A 586 -25.39 11.11 -1.85
N THR A 587 -26.53 10.57 -1.42
CA THR A 587 -27.66 10.06 -2.21
C THR A 587 -27.45 10.07 -3.73
N VAL A 588 -26.99 8.94 -4.28
CA VAL A 588 -27.37 8.59 -5.65
C VAL A 588 -28.85 8.26 -5.60
N LYS A 589 -29.70 9.26 -5.86
CA LYS A 589 -31.09 8.99 -6.23
C LYS A 589 -31.06 8.13 -7.49
N ARG A 590 -31.39 6.85 -7.34
CA ARG A 590 -31.77 6.00 -8.48
C ARG A 590 -32.87 6.73 -9.24
N LYS A 591 -32.62 7.02 -10.51
CA LYS A 591 -33.71 7.29 -11.45
C LYS A 591 -34.34 5.99 -11.87
#